data_AF-A0AAE0M9K0-F1
#
_entry.id   AF-A0AAE0M9K0-F1
#
_cell.length_a   1.000
_cell.length_b   1.000
_cell.length_c   1.000
_cell.angle_alpha   90.00
_cell.angle_beta   90.00
_cell.angle_gamma   90.00
#
_symmetry.space_group_name_H-M   'P 1'
#
loop_
_entity.id
_entity.type
_entity.pdbx_description
1 polymer ?
#
loop_
_entity_poly.entity_id
_entity_poly.type
_entity_poly.pdbx_seq_one_letter_code
_entity_poly.pdbx_strand_id
1 'polypeptide(L)'
;MYVITGEENHLGERRGYRIMPGTGVGSPAHLTIQESPILQRAAEWAKSDLFITRQKDTEPRSAVPTNSLTPGEPLVDFGRFLADNESIAGQDLVVWFNLGNHHVPNTGDIPNTLMTTSASSVMFVPHNYRVRDRSRALTRRIRKMMKSEMFKLEVR
;
A
#
# COMPACT_ATOMS: atom_id res chain seq x y z
N MET A 1 7.58 3.23 -5.51
CA MET A 1 6.56 2.52 -6.30
C MET A 1 7.07 1.13 -6.58
N TYR A 2 6.27 0.09 -6.34
CA TYR A 2 6.65 -1.31 -6.52
C TYR A 2 5.66 -2.02 -7.44
N VAL A 3 6.11 -3.06 -8.13
CA VAL A 3 5.22 -3.93 -8.91
C VAL A 3 5.49 -5.37 -8.52
N ILE A 4 4.45 -6.05 -8.05
CA ILE A 4 4.50 -7.48 -7.72
C ILE A 4 3.92 -8.22 -8.90
N THR A 5 4.72 -9.12 -9.47
CA THR A 5 4.38 -9.83 -10.70
C THR A 5 4.36 -11.33 -10.48
N GLY A 6 3.59 -12.02 -11.31
CA GLY A 6 3.56 -13.47 -11.41
C GLY A 6 3.71 -13.91 -12.86
N GLU A 7 2.76 -14.74 -13.31
CA GLU A 7 2.73 -15.32 -14.65
C GLU A 7 2.55 -14.28 -15.77
N GLU A 8 2.98 -14.64 -16.98
CA GLU A 8 2.77 -13.83 -18.18
C GLU A 8 1.31 -13.87 -18.64
N ASN A 9 0.86 -12.80 -19.29
CA ASN A 9 -0.37 -12.80 -20.07
C ASN A 9 -0.09 -13.30 -21.50
N HIS A 10 -1.14 -13.44 -22.32
CA HIS A 10 -1.01 -13.91 -23.71
C HIS A 10 -0.26 -12.96 -24.65
N LEU A 11 0.16 -11.78 -24.17
CA LEU A 11 1.02 -10.84 -24.90
C LEU A 11 2.49 -10.95 -24.48
N GLY A 12 2.84 -11.90 -23.60
CA GLY A 12 4.21 -12.07 -23.08
C GLY A 12 4.57 -11.14 -21.92
N GLU A 13 3.60 -10.38 -21.39
CA GLU A 13 3.86 -9.41 -20.32
C GLU A 13 3.51 -9.99 -18.95
N ARG A 14 4.38 -9.81 -17.95
CA ARG A 14 4.13 -10.30 -16.59
C ARG A 14 2.93 -9.60 -15.94
N ARG A 15 1.95 -10.40 -15.50
CA ARG A 15 0.75 -9.93 -14.82
C ARG A 15 1.08 -9.58 -13.39
N GLY A 16 0.53 -8.49 -12.88
CA GLY A 16 0.81 -8.07 -11.52
C GLY A 16 -0.10 -6.97 -11.01
N TYR A 17 0.25 -6.50 -9.82
CA TYR A 17 -0.31 -5.30 -9.22
C TYR A 17 0.82 -4.34 -8.90
N ARG A 18 0.60 -3.07 -9.27
CA ARG A 18 1.44 -1.94 -8.88
C ARG A 18 0.96 -1.41 -7.54
N ILE A 19 1.88 -1.26 -6.61
CA ILE A 19 1.69 -0.63 -5.31
C ILE A 19 2.28 0.78 -5.40
N MET A 20 1.43 1.77 -5.20
CA MET A 20 1.81 3.18 -5.32
C MET A 20 1.10 4.03 -4.26
N PRO A 21 1.67 5.18 -3.88
CA PRO A 21 0.94 6.18 -3.11
C PRO A 21 -0.42 6.46 -3.75
N GLY A 22 -1.43 6.65 -2.90
CA GLY A 22 -2.78 6.93 -3.37
C GLY A 22 -2.92 8.34 -3.98
N THR A 23 -4.13 8.63 -4.47
CA THR A 23 -4.44 9.95 -5.00
C THR A 23 -4.99 10.85 -3.90
N GLY A 24 -4.43 12.04 -3.71
CA GLY A 24 -4.95 13.04 -2.80
C GLY A 24 -3.91 13.57 -1.82
N VAL A 25 -4.36 13.87 -0.60
CA VAL A 25 -3.53 14.48 0.45
C VAL A 25 -2.73 13.39 1.17
N GLY A 26 -1.44 13.65 1.32
CA GLY A 26 -0.49 12.82 2.07
C GLY A 26 0.09 11.67 1.25
N SER A 27 1.38 11.74 0.96
CA SER A 27 2.16 10.57 0.60
C SER A 27 2.41 9.74 1.86
N PRO A 28 2.31 8.40 1.81
CA PRO A 28 2.74 7.56 2.91
C PRO A 28 4.16 7.93 3.35
N ALA A 29 4.33 8.10 4.66
CA ALA A 29 5.63 8.36 5.26
C ALA A 29 5.93 7.33 6.35
N HIS A 30 7.18 6.90 6.40
CA HIS A 30 7.74 6.11 7.47
C HIS A 30 8.27 7.00 8.61
N LEU A 31 8.69 6.38 9.71
CA LEU A 31 9.27 7.06 10.86
C LEU A 31 10.60 7.71 10.48
N THR A 32 10.73 9.03 10.67
CA THR A 32 11.99 9.75 10.41
C THR A 32 13.13 9.30 11.34
N ILE A 33 12.81 8.94 12.59
CA ILE A 33 13.78 8.54 13.62
C ILE A 33 14.11 7.05 13.46
N GLN A 34 15.29 6.75 12.93
CA GLN A 34 15.73 5.37 12.66
C GLN A 34 16.24 4.65 13.92
N GLU A 35 16.83 5.38 14.86
CA GLU A 35 17.38 4.85 16.11
C GLU A 35 16.68 5.51 17.31
N SER A 36 15.42 5.18 17.51
CA SER A 36 14.63 5.73 18.61
C SER A 36 15.01 5.06 19.94
N PRO A 37 15.47 5.81 20.96
CA PRO A 37 15.80 5.25 22.28
C PRO A 37 14.55 4.74 23.03
N ILE A 38 13.36 5.19 22.61
CA ILE A 38 12.07 4.81 23.19
C ILE A 38 11.52 3.56 22.50
N LEU A 39 11.47 3.56 21.16
CA LEU A 39 10.87 2.45 20.42
C LEU A 39 11.80 1.25 20.31
N GLN A 40 13.13 1.46 20.28
CA GLN A 40 14.13 0.42 20.14
C GLN A 40 13.72 -0.57 19.02
N ARG A 41 13.48 -1.84 19.34
CA ARG A 41 13.07 -2.89 18.38
C ARG A 41 11.56 -3.09 18.29
N ALA A 42 10.75 -2.40 19.11
CA ALA A 42 9.30 -2.59 19.20
C ALA A 42 8.54 -2.27 17.89
N ALA A 43 9.15 -1.44 17.03
CA ALA A 43 8.52 -0.88 15.84
C ALA A 43 9.46 -0.84 14.62
N GLU A 44 10.30 -1.87 14.43
CA GLU A 44 11.19 -1.97 13.26
C GLU A 44 10.43 -1.87 11.92
N TRP A 45 9.16 -2.34 11.89
CA TRP A 45 8.27 -2.21 10.72
C TRP A 45 7.99 -0.76 10.33
N ALA A 46 8.21 0.23 11.20
CA ALA A 46 7.92 1.64 10.92
C ALA A 46 9.06 2.38 10.18
N LYS A 47 10.22 1.74 9.95
CA LYS A 47 11.44 2.39 9.47
C LYS A 47 11.54 2.60 7.96
N SER A 48 10.66 1.97 7.19
CA SER A 48 10.58 2.10 5.72
C SER A 48 9.14 2.22 5.29
N ASP A 49 8.88 2.74 4.09
CA ASP A 49 7.52 2.86 3.56
C ASP A 49 6.89 1.47 3.32
N LEU A 50 7.72 0.50 2.94
CA LEU A 50 7.30 -0.84 2.56
C LEU A 50 8.41 -1.88 2.82
N PHE A 51 8.00 -3.08 3.22
CA PHE A 51 8.82 -4.28 3.31
C PHE A 51 8.14 -5.45 2.58
N ILE A 52 8.94 -6.37 2.06
CA ILE A 52 8.47 -7.61 1.43
C ILE A 52 9.16 -8.75 2.15
N THR A 53 8.38 -9.71 2.64
CA THR A 53 8.89 -10.96 3.24
C THR A 53 8.27 -12.15 2.53
N ARG A 54 8.92 -13.31 2.65
CA ARG A 54 8.29 -14.59 2.33
C ARG A 54 7.18 -14.87 3.36
N GLN A 55 6.06 -15.44 2.93
CA GLN A 55 5.01 -15.88 3.85
C GLN A 55 5.52 -17.02 4.74
N LYS A 56 5.25 -16.90 6.04
CA LYS A 56 5.43 -17.95 7.05
C LYS A 56 4.30 -17.88 8.07
N ASP A 57 3.77 -19.03 8.48
CA ASP A 57 2.73 -19.10 9.51
C ASP A 57 3.23 -18.64 10.90
N THR A 58 4.54 -18.65 11.11
CA THR A 58 5.21 -18.15 12.32
C THR A 58 5.33 -16.63 12.38
N GLU A 59 5.04 -15.92 11.28
CA GLU A 59 5.13 -14.46 11.16
C GLU A 59 3.76 -13.80 10.89
N PRO A 60 2.69 -14.12 11.65
CA PRO A 60 1.32 -13.71 11.30
C PRO A 60 1.02 -12.23 11.54
N ARG A 61 1.92 -11.49 12.19
CA ARG A 61 1.76 -10.08 12.59
C ARG A 61 3.11 -9.41 12.76
N SER A 62 3.16 -8.10 12.53
CA SER A 62 4.38 -7.29 12.68
C SER A 62 4.63 -6.77 14.10
N ALA A 63 3.63 -6.86 15.00
CA ALA A 63 3.73 -6.44 16.39
C ALA A 63 2.66 -7.11 17.26
N VAL A 64 2.78 -6.95 18.58
CA VAL A 64 1.72 -7.24 19.57
C VAL A 64 1.52 -6.05 20.52
N PRO A 65 0.36 -5.93 21.19
CA PRO A 65 0.09 -4.80 22.10
C PRO A 65 1.14 -4.61 23.20
N THR A 66 1.78 -5.70 23.64
CA THR A 66 2.79 -5.69 24.70
C THR A 66 4.20 -5.34 24.22
N ASN A 67 4.46 -5.14 22.92
CA ASN A 67 5.78 -4.76 22.41
C ASN A 67 6.31 -3.48 23.06
N SER A 68 5.43 -2.54 23.42
CA SER A 68 5.79 -1.29 24.08
C SER A 68 6.25 -1.46 25.52
N LEU A 69 5.94 -2.60 26.16
CA LEU A 69 6.34 -2.88 27.55
C LEU A 69 7.81 -3.31 27.66
N THR A 70 8.35 -3.94 26.61
CA THR A 70 9.74 -4.40 26.53
C THR A 70 10.37 -4.03 25.19
N PRO A 71 10.56 -2.73 24.88
CA PRO A 71 10.88 -2.31 23.52
C PRO A 71 12.24 -2.82 22.99
N GLY A 72 13.18 -3.14 23.87
CA GLY A 72 14.48 -3.70 23.50
C GLY A 72 14.46 -5.20 23.20
N GLU A 73 13.45 -5.90 23.71
CA GLU A 73 13.23 -7.33 23.49
C GLU A 73 11.71 -7.59 23.40
N PRO A 74 11.07 -7.13 22.31
CA PRO A 74 9.64 -7.33 22.13
C PRO A 74 9.34 -8.79 21.79
N LEU A 75 8.15 -9.25 22.15
CA LEU A 75 7.70 -10.61 21.82
C LEU A 75 7.66 -10.84 20.31
N VAL A 76 7.22 -9.83 19.54
CA VAL A 76 7.29 -9.82 18.08
C VAL A 76 8.28 -8.75 17.66
N ASP A 77 9.43 -9.18 17.19
CA ASP A 77 10.44 -8.31 16.60
C ASP A 77 10.42 -8.45 15.08
N PHE A 78 9.82 -7.46 14.41
CA PHE A 78 9.73 -7.43 12.96
C PHE A 78 11.11 -7.41 12.28
N GLY A 79 12.14 -6.88 12.93
CA GLY A 79 13.50 -6.89 12.37
C GLY A 79 14.02 -8.31 12.10
N ARG A 80 13.53 -9.32 12.84
CA ARG A 80 13.90 -10.73 12.62
C ARG A 80 13.36 -11.30 11.32
N PHE A 81 12.24 -10.77 10.79
CA PHE A 81 11.63 -11.27 9.55
C PHE A 81 12.48 -10.92 8.31
N LEU A 82 13.41 -9.97 8.47
CA LEU A 82 14.31 -9.49 7.41
C LEU A 82 15.74 -9.99 7.60
N ALA A 83 16.09 -10.47 8.79
CA ALA A 83 17.46 -10.81 9.18
C ALA A 83 17.97 -12.11 8.52
N ASP A 84 17.07 -12.97 8.08
CA ASP A 84 17.39 -14.24 7.41
C ASP A 84 17.68 -14.09 5.90
N ASN A 85 17.42 -12.90 5.32
CA ASN A 85 17.71 -12.54 3.92
C ASN A 85 17.23 -13.61 2.91
N GLU A 86 16.02 -14.14 3.12
CA GLU A 86 15.46 -15.17 2.26
C GLU A 86 15.20 -14.68 0.83
N SER A 87 15.32 -15.60 -0.13
CA SER A 87 14.93 -15.33 -1.51
C SER A 87 13.41 -15.13 -1.60
N ILE A 88 13.01 -14.01 -2.21
CA ILE A 88 11.61 -13.66 -2.48
C ILE A 88 11.17 -14.01 -3.92
N ALA A 89 12.08 -14.46 -4.78
CA ALA A 89 11.76 -14.77 -6.16
C ALA A 89 10.91 -16.06 -6.25
N GLY A 90 9.72 -15.95 -6.85
CA GLY A 90 8.83 -17.09 -7.06
C GLY A 90 8.25 -17.70 -5.78
N GLN A 91 8.26 -16.97 -4.67
CA GLN A 91 7.69 -17.41 -3.40
C GLN A 91 6.29 -16.82 -3.17
N ASP A 92 5.60 -17.34 -2.15
CA ASP A 92 4.46 -16.63 -1.56
C ASP A 92 4.99 -15.44 -0.73
N LEU A 93 4.42 -14.25 -0.95
CA LEU A 93 4.94 -12.99 -0.46
C LEU A 93 3.93 -12.26 0.41
N VAL A 94 4.42 -11.67 1.49
CA VAL A 94 3.67 -10.71 2.31
C VAL A 94 4.23 -9.31 2.05
N VAL A 95 3.33 -8.37 1.81
CA VAL A 95 3.67 -6.95 1.68
C VAL A 95 3.25 -6.22 2.95
N TRP A 96 4.22 -5.68 3.65
CA TRP A 96 4.01 -4.82 4.81
C TRP A 96 4.20 -3.38 4.36
N PHE A 97 3.16 -2.56 4.42
CA PHE A 97 3.23 -1.17 4.00
C PHE A 97 2.74 -0.25 5.12
N ASN A 98 3.37 0.91 5.25
CA ASN A 98 2.99 1.91 6.22
C ASN A 98 2.11 2.98 5.59
N LEU A 99 1.15 3.45 6.37
CA LEU A 99 0.46 4.71 6.13
C LEU A 99 0.75 5.60 7.35
N GLY A 100 1.21 6.81 7.10
CA GLY A 100 1.68 7.71 8.15
C GLY A 100 1.86 9.12 7.60
N ASN A 101 1.97 10.08 8.52
CA ASN A 101 2.09 11.52 8.25
C ASN A 101 3.17 12.14 9.15
N HIS A 102 3.89 13.14 8.63
CA HIS A 102 4.68 14.04 9.47
C HIS A 102 3.78 15.19 9.92
N HIS A 103 3.29 15.13 11.16
CA HIS A 103 2.36 16.12 11.69
C HIS A 103 3.12 17.22 12.44
N VAL A 104 3.15 18.43 11.87
CA VAL A 104 3.61 19.66 12.53
C VAL A 104 2.37 20.53 12.80
N PRO A 105 1.80 20.50 14.01
CA PRO A 105 0.52 21.15 14.30
C PRO A 105 0.57 22.66 14.08
N ASN A 106 -0.55 23.25 13.67
CA ASN A 106 -0.74 24.69 13.57
C ASN A 106 -2.09 25.13 14.15
N THR A 107 -2.40 26.42 14.09
CA THR A 107 -3.65 26.97 14.68
C THR A 107 -4.92 26.41 14.05
N GLY A 108 -4.85 25.87 12.84
CA GLY A 108 -5.96 25.17 12.18
C GLY A 108 -6.31 23.81 12.79
N ASP A 109 -5.46 23.26 13.68
CA ASP A 109 -5.73 22.01 14.42
C ASP A 109 -6.56 22.24 15.69
N ILE A 110 -6.94 23.48 16.00
CA ILE A 110 -7.76 23.83 17.16
C ILE A 110 -9.22 24.03 16.70
N PRO A 111 -10.21 23.35 17.32
CA PRO A 111 -10.08 22.44 18.47
C PRO A 111 -9.69 21.00 18.08
N ASN A 112 -9.73 20.66 16.79
CA ASN A 112 -9.43 19.32 16.30
C ASN A 112 -8.68 19.37 14.96
N THR A 113 -7.74 18.45 14.77
CA THR A 113 -7.12 18.18 13.46
C THR A 113 -8.16 17.76 12.43
N LEU A 114 -8.01 18.27 11.20
CA LEU A 114 -8.95 18.02 10.12
C LEU A 114 -8.56 16.78 9.30
N MET A 115 -9.55 15.92 9.05
CA MET A 115 -9.39 14.72 8.20
C MET A 115 -9.14 15.08 6.73
N THR A 116 -9.52 16.29 6.30
CA THR A 116 -9.30 16.76 4.92
C THR A 116 -7.83 17.02 4.61
N THR A 117 -7.01 17.30 5.63
CA THR A 117 -5.57 17.56 5.49
C THR A 117 -4.71 16.46 6.13
N SER A 118 -5.23 15.73 7.11
CA SER A 118 -4.57 14.58 7.74
C SER A 118 -5.11 13.27 7.18
N ALA A 119 -4.66 12.92 5.98
CA ALA A 119 -4.96 11.66 5.32
C ALA A 119 -3.68 11.07 4.73
N SER A 120 -3.68 9.75 4.50
CA SER A 120 -2.62 9.02 3.80
C SER A 120 -3.25 7.81 3.12
N SER A 121 -2.73 7.41 1.96
CA SER A 121 -3.33 6.31 1.21
C SER A 121 -2.32 5.57 0.34
N VAL A 122 -2.65 4.31 0.05
CA VAL A 122 -1.95 3.46 -0.91
C VAL A 122 -2.98 2.91 -1.91
N MET A 123 -2.56 2.68 -3.15
CA MET A 123 -3.36 2.05 -4.18
C MET A 123 -2.69 0.80 -4.72
N PHE A 124 -3.50 -0.25 -4.88
CA PHE A 124 -3.16 -1.47 -5.61
C PHE A 124 -3.81 -1.40 -6.98
N VAL A 125 -3.01 -1.12 -8.01
CA VAL A 125 -3.49 -0.91 -9.37
C VAL A 125 -3.07 -2.09 -10.24
N PRO A 126 -3.99 -2.74 -10.98
CA PRO A 126 -3.62 -3.80 -11.91
C PRO A 126 -2.54 -3.33 -12.90
N HIS A 127 -1.48 -4.12 -13.06
CA HIS A 127 -0.38 -3.87 -14.00
C HIS A 127 -0.24 -5.07 -14.92
N ASN A 128 -0.56 -4.90 -16.22
CA ASN A 128 -0.60 -5.97 -17.22
C ASN A 128 -1.49 -7.18 -16.86
N TYR A 129 -2.30 -7.07 -15.79
CA TYR A 129 -3.08 -8.19 -15.23
C TYR A 129 -4.16 -8.70 -16.18
N ARG A 130 -4.70 -7.79 -17.00
CA ARG A 130 -5.65 -8.03 -18.09
C ARG A 130 -5.26 -7.12 -19.26
N VAL A 131 -5.60 -7.54 -20.47
CA VAL A 131 -5.28 -6.78 -21.70
C VAL A 131 -6.18 -5.55 -21.90
N ARG A 132 -7.32 -5.49 -21.20
CA ARG A 132 -8.24 -4.36 -21.27
C ARG A 132 -8.77 -4.01 -19.90
N ASP A 133 -9.13 -2.74 -19.74
CA ASP A 133 -9.82 -2.22 -18.56
C ASP A 133 -11.12 -3.01 -18.29
N ARG A 134 -11.23 -3.55 -17.08
CA ARG A 134 -12.39 -4.33 -16.60
C ARG A 134 -13.61 -3.46 -16.30
N SER A 135 -13.43 -2.17 -16.03
CA SER A 135 -14.55 -1.24 -15.83
C SER A 135 -15.49 -1.18 -17.04
N ARG A 136 -14.99 -1.56 -18.23
CA ARG A 136 -15.77 -1.65 -19.47
C ARG A 136 -16.95 -2.62 -19.41
N ALA A 137 -16.91 -3.62 -18.52
CA ALA A 137 -18.01 -4.56 -18.32
C ALA A 137 -19.14 -3.98 -17.46
N LEU A 138 -18.93 -2.84 -16.82
CA LEU A 138 -19.96 -2.19 -16.01
C LEU A 138 -21.06 -1.61 -16.91
N THR A 139 -22.31 -1.80 -16.51
CA THR A 139 -23.50 -1.28 -17.22
C THR A 139 -23.62 0.25 -17.13
N ARG A 140 -22.99 0.88 -16.13
CA ARG A 140 -22.99 2.33 -15.94
C ARG A 140 -22.06 3.03 -16.94
N ARG A 141 -22.51 3.13 -18.19
CA ARG A 141 -21.80 3.82 -19.27
C ARG A 141 -22.77 4.58 -20.15
N ILE A 142 -22.43 5.82 -20.48
CA ILE A 142 -23.13 6.61 -21.50
C ILE A 142 -22.30 6.54 -22.77
N ARG A 143 -22.95 6.22 -23.91
CA ARG A 143 -22.32 6.28 -25.24
C ARG A 143 -23.14 7.21 -26.13
N LYS A 144 -22.61 8.40 -26.41
CA LYS A 144 -23.17 9.31 -27.42
C LYS A 144 -22.51 9.01 -28.77
N MET A 145 -23.29 8.64 -29.77
CA MET A 145 -22.82 8.46 -31.14
C MET A 145 -23.06 9.74 -31.92
N MET A 146 -22.01 10.35 -32.49
CA MET A 146 -22.19 11.41 -33.46
C MET A 146 -22.47 10.77 -34.83
N LYS A 147 -23.67 10.96 -35.36
CA LYS A 147 -23.94 10.87 -36.80
C LYS A 147 -23.68 12.24 -37.41
N SER A 148 -23.18 12.28 -38.64
CA SER A 148 -22.99 13.53 -39.38
C SER A 148 -24.29 14.32 -39.57
N GLU A 149 -25.47 13.73 -39.33
CA GLU A 149 -26.73 14.46 -39.13
C GLU A 149 -27.63 13.76 -38.10
N MET A 150 -28.25 14.57 -37.22
CA MET A 150 -29.32 14.28 -36.24
C MET A 150 -29.02 13.29 -35.07
N PHE A 151 -29.03 13.84 -33.85
CA PHE A 151 -28.82 13.13 -32.59
C PHE A 151 -30.01 12.24 -32.18
N LYS A 152 -29.75 10.97 -31.85
CA LYS A 152 -30.61 10.12 -31.00
C LYS A 152 -29.78 9.64 -29.80
N LEU A 153 -30.31 9.82 -28.58
CA LEU A 153 -29.72 9.31 -27.35
C LEU A 153 -30.40 7.97 -27.02
N GLU A 154 -29.63 6.88 -26.92
CA GLU A 154 -30.10 5.61 -26.36
C GLU A 154 -29.46 5.39 -24.99
N VAL A 155 -30.29 5.17 -23.98
CA VAL A 155 -29.87 4.67 -22.66
C VAL A 155 -30.04 3.16 -22.69
N ARG A 156 -28.98 2.40 -22.39
CA ARG A 156 -29.03 0.95 -22.20
C ARG A 156 -28.66 0.59 -20.77
#